data_AF-A0A7C1AKI0-F1
#
_entry.id   AF-A0A7C1AKI0-F1
#
_cell.length_a   1.000
_cell.length_b   1.000
_cell.length_c   1.000
_cell.angle_alpha   90.00
_cell.angle_beta   90.00
_cell.angle_gamma   90.00
#
_symmetry.space_group_name_H-M   'P 1'
#
loop_
_entity.id
_entity.type
_entity.pdbx_description
1 polymer ?
#
loop_
_entity_poly.entity_id
_entity_poly.type
_entity_poly.pdbx_seq_one_letter_code
_entity_poly.pdbx_strand_id
1 'polypeptide(L)'
;AAETAAKLRFRAVLMTALSFVLGVAPLVLATGAGAASRVSVGMTVFGGMLAATVFGIVFIPVLYVVFQKLREWVKQPKPPAPARKTKTAKA
;
A
#
# COMPACT_ATOMS: atom_id res chain seq x y z
N ALA A 1 -8.85 12.40 19.22
CA ALA A 1 -8.21 11.11 18.87
C ALA A 1 -8.21 10.82 17.36
N ALA A 2 -9.36 10.93 16.67
CA ALA A 2 -9.46 10.76 15.21
C ALA A 2 -8.59 11.75 14.41
N GLU A 3 -8.52 13.01 14.85
CA GLU A 3 -7.72 14.06 14.21
C GLU A 3 -6.21 13.79 14.23
N THR A 4 -5.71 13.19 15.31
CA THR A 4 -4.29 12.86 15.48
C THR A 4 -3.89 11.70 14.57
N ALA A 5 -4.76 10.69 14.43
CA ALA A 5 -4.57 9.56 13.52
C ALA A 5 -4.72 9.95 12.03
N ALA A 6 -5.59 10.90 11.73
CA ALA A 6 -5.71 11.51 10.41
C ALA A 6 -4.40 12.24 10.05
N LYS A 7 -3.86 13.09 10.95
CA LYS A 7 -2.59 13.81 10.72
C LYS A 7 -1.39 12.89 10.49
N LEU A 8 -1.31 11.75 11.19
CA LEU A 8 -0.21 10.79 11.00
C LEU A 8 -0.18 10.22 9.57
N ARG A 9 -1.33 9.86 9.00
CA ARG A 9 -1.43 9.32 7.63
C ARG A 9 -1.39 10.43 6.58
N PHE A 10 -2.00 11.57 6.89
CA PHE A 10 -2.04 12.72 6.01
C PHE A 10 -0.64 13.26 5.70
N ARG A 11 0.30 13.23 6.66
CA ARG A 11 1.71 13.59 6.41
C ARG A 11 2.40 12.66 5.42
N ALA A 12 2.16 11.35 5.50
CA ALA A 12 2.79 10.37 4.60
C ALA A 12 2.24 10.50 3.17
N VAL A 13 0.92 10.67 3.02
CA VAL A 13 0.27 10.86 1.72
C VAL A 13 0.62 12.21 1.10
N LEU A 14 0.71 13.28 1.91
CA LEU A 14 1.16 14.58 1.42
C LEU A 14 2.64 14.57 1.03
N MET A 15 3.52 13.85 1.73
CA MET A 15 4.93 13.75 1.34
C MET A 15 5.08 13.13 -0.05
N THR A 16 4.37 12.04 -0.34
CA THR A 16 4.44 11.40 -1.65
C THR A 16 3.86 12.31 -2.74
N ALA A 17 2.70 12.93 -2.49
CA ALA A 17 2.08 13.82 -3.45
C ALA A 17 2.92 15.06 -3.75
N LEU A 18 3.48 15.73 -2.74
CA LEU A 18 4.28 16.94 -2.91
C LEU A 18 5.61 16.66 -3.61
N SER A 19 6.34 15.61 -3.21
CA SER A 19 7.58 15.21 -3.89
C SER A 19 7.34 14.84 -5.34
N PHE A 20 6.20 14.20 -5.64
CA PHE A 20 5.84 13.83 -6.99
C PHE A 20 5.48 15.02 -7.87
N VAL A 21 4.64 15.92 -7.36
CA VAL A 21 4.26 17.16 -8.07
C VAL A 21 5.51 18.00 -8.34
N LEU A 22 6.41 18.16 -7.38
CA LEU A 22 7.67 18.90 -7.58
C LEU A 22 8.62 18.21 -8.57
N GLY A 23 8.64 16.88 -8.63
CA GLY A 23 9.47 16.13 -9.57
C GLY A 23 8.93 16.12 -11.01
N VAL A 24 7.60 16.09 -11.19
CA VAL A 24 6.94 16.00 -12.50
C VAL A 24 6.61 17.38 -13.09
N ALA A 25 6.35 18.39 -12.26
CA ALA A 25 6.07 19.76 -12.71
C ALA A 25 7.09 20.33 -13.72
N PRO A 26 8.42 20.26 -13.48
CA PRO A 26 9.39 20.77 -14.45
C PRO A 26 9.50 19.89 -15.70
N LEU A 27 9.12 18.62 -15.64
CA LEU A 27 9.15 17.71 -16.79
C LEU A 27 8.02 17.97 -17.79
N VAL A 28 6.84 18.34 -17.30
CA VAL A 28 5.63 18.58 -18.12
C VAL A 28 5.63 20.01 -18.68
N LEU A 29 6.20 20.97 -17.95
CA LEU A 29 6.26 22.37 -18.37
C LEU A 29 7.52 22.72 -19.19
N ALA A 30 8.48 21.79 -19.33
CA ALA A 30 9.69 22.03 -20.10
C ALA A 30 9.41 22.16 -21.60
N THR A 31 9.36 23.40 -22.10
CA THR A 31 9.35 23.73 -23.53
C THR A 31 10.78 24.02 -23.99
N GLY A 32 11.35 23.19 -24.88
CA GLY A 32 12.72 23.31 -25.37
C GLY A 32 13.22 22.06 -26.10
N ALA A 33 14.51 21.99 -26.45
CA ALA A 33 15.10 20.82 -27.10
C ALA A 33 14.96 19.56 -26.21
N GLY A 34 14.41 18.48 -26.78
CA GLY A 34 14.10 17.25 -26.04
C GLY A 34 12.86 17.35 -25.13
N ALA A 35 12.00 18.36 -25.29
CA ALA A 35 10.73 18.49 -24.55
C ALA A 35 9.81 17.29 -24.76
N ALA A 36 9.73 16.75 -25.99
CA ALA A 36 8.93 15.57 -26.28
C ALA A 36 9.32 14.37 -25.41
N SER A 37 10.62 14.14 -25.20
CA SER A 37 11.12 13.06 -24.34
C SER A 37 10.79 13.30 -22.85
N ARG A 38 10.91 14.54 -22.38
CA ARG A 38 10.62 14.91 -20.97
C ARG A 38 9.13 14.81 -20.65
N VAL A 39 8.27 15.31 -21.54
CA VAL A 39 6.81 15.23 -21.41
C VAL A 39 6.34 13.77 -21.50
N SER A 40 6.90 12.98 -22.43
CA SER A 40 6.59 11.56 -22.54
C SER A 40 6.90 10.82 -21.23
N VAL A 41 8.12 10.94 -20.70
CA VAL A 41 8.51 10.28 -19.44
C VAL A 41 7.65 10.79 -18.27
N GLY A 42 7.42 12.11 -18.18
CA GLY A 42 6.59 12.73 -17.15
C GLY A 42 5.16 12.19 -17.13
N MET A 43 4.50 12.10 -18.29
CA MET A 43 3.15 11.55 -18.41
C MET A 43 3.10 10.06 -18.11
N THR A 44 4.12 9.29 -18.52
CA THR A 44 4.20 7.85 -18.24
C THR A 44 4.30 7.59 -16.73
N VAL A 45 5.17 8.34 -16.04
CA VAL A 45 5.36 8.22 -14.60
C VAL A 45 4.13 8.72 -13.83
N PHE A 46 3.52 9.83 -14.26
CA PHE A 46 2.28 10.37 -13.68
C PHE A 46 1.14 9.36 -13.74
N GLY A 47 0.85 8.83 -14.93
CA GLY A 47 -0.16 7.79 -15.11
C GLY A 47 0.19 6.51 -14.34
N GLY A 48 1.46 6.11 -14.36
CA GLY A 48 1.96 4.94 -13.65
C GLY A 48 1.77 5.03 -12.13
N MET A 49 2.03 6.18 -11.52
CA MET A 49 1.88 6.33 -10.06
C MET A 49 0.40 6.38 -9.64
N LEU A 50 -0.47 6.99 -10.44
CA LEU A 50 -1.92 6.94 -10.22
C LEU A 50 -2.46 5.50 -10.35
N ALA A 51 -2.10 4.82 -11.43
CA ALA A 51 -2.48 3.43 -11.65
C ALA A 51 -1.94 2.52 -10.54
N ALA A 52 -0.66 2.62 -10.19
CA ALA A 52 -0.04 1.83 -9.13
C ALA A 52 -0.69 2.07 -7.76
N THR A 53 -1.18 3.27 -7.47
CA THR A 53 -1.89 3.57 -6.22
C THR A 53 -3.27 2.91 -6.20
N VAL A 54 -4.06 3.07 -7.27
CA VAL A 54 -5.41 2.49 -7.38
C VAL A 54 -5.34 0.96 -7.42
N PHE A 55 -4.53 0.42 -8.32
CA PHE A 55 -4.33 -1.03 -8.43
C PHE A 55 -3.66 -1.56 -7.18
N GLY A 56 -2.60 -0.93 -6.66
CA GLY A 56 -1.90 -1.39 -5.46
C GLY A 56 -2.80 -1.54 -4.24
N ILE A 57 -3.65 -0.55 -3.93
CA ILE A 57 -4.58 -0.63 -2.80
C ILE A 57 -5.50 -1.86 -2.89
N VAL A 58 -5.90 -2.27 -4.09
CA VAL A 58 -6.77 -3.43 -4.32
C VAL A 58 -5.98 -4.74 -4.46
N PHE A 59 -4.85 -4.72 -5.17
CA PHE A 59 -4.06 -5.91 -5.49
C PHE A 59 -3.23 -6.40 -4.32
N ILE A 60 -2.67 -5.50 -3.50
CA ILE A 60 -1.86 -5.84 -2.33
C ILE A 60 -2.62 -6.73 -1.32
N PRO A 61 -3.85 -6.40 -0.89
CA PRO A 61 -4.59 -7.27 0.04
C PRO A 61 -5.00 -8.60 -0.59
N VAL A 62 -5.36 -8.61 -1.89
CA VAL A 62 -5.69 -9.86 -2.60
C VAL A 62 -4.47 -10.78 -2.67
N LEU A 63 -3.31 -10.25 -3.07
CA LEU A 63 -2.06 -11.01 -3.05
C LEU A 63 -1.74 -11.49 -1.63
N TYR A 64 -1.89 -10.64 -0.62
CA TYR A 64 -1.64 -11.04 0.77
C TYR A 64 -2.50 -12.23 1.19
N VAL A 65 -3.81 -12.22 0.91
CA VAL A 65 -4.71 -13.32 1.23
C VAL A 65 -4.33 -14.60 0.46
N VAL A 66 -3.96 -14.48 -0.82
CA VAL A 66 -3.50 -15.62 -1.62
C VAL A 66 -2.23 -16.23 -1.01
N PHE A 67 -1.24 -15.40 -0.66
CA PHE A 67 -0.01 -15.86 -0.02
C PHE A 67 -0.23 -16.38 1.40
N GLN A 68 -1.17 -15.80 2.16
CA GLN A 68 -1.54 -16.29 3.49
C GLN A 68 -2.20 -17.66 3.39
N LYS A 69 -3.14 -17.83 2.45
CA LYS A 69 -3.81 -19.11 2.21
C LYS A 69 -2.83 -20.18 1.72
N LEU A 70 -1.90 -19.82 0.84
CA LEU A 70 -0.83 -20.71 0.40
C LEU A 70 0.09 -21.09 1.58
N ARG A 71 0.41 -20.12 2.46
CA ARG A 71 1.24 -20.36 3.65
C ARG A 71 0.53 -21.22 4.69
N GLU A 72 -0.76 -21.03 4.93
CA GLU A 72 -1.56 -21.91 5.80
C GLU A 72 -1.67 -23.32 5.23
N TRP A 73 -1.74 -23.44 3.90
CA TRP A 73 -1.79 -24.73 3.24
C TRP A 73 -0.45 -25.47 3.30
N VAL A 74 0.67 -24.75 3.21
CA VAL A 74 2.03 -25.31 3.34
C VAL A 74 2.42 -25.55 4.81
N LYS A 75 1.93 -24.72 5.74
CA LYS A 75 2.25 -24.77 7.16
C LYS A 75 1.01 -25.26 7.91
N GLN A 76 0.86 -26.59 7.99
CA GLN A 76 -0.22 -27.23 8.75
C GLN A 76 -0.36 -26.58 10.13
N PRO A 77 -1.56 -26.11 10.52
CA PRO A 77 -1.76 -25.56 11.86
C PRO A 77 -1.60 -26.69 12.87
N LYS A 78 -0.55 -26.61 13.70
CA LYS A 78 -0.50 -27.37 14.95
C LYS A 78 -1.78 -26.99 15.71
N PRO A 79 -2.66 -27.95 16.07
CA PRO A 79 -3.92 -27.65 16.72
C PRO A 79 -3.67 -26.77 17.95
N PRO A 80 -4.46 -25.71 18.17
CA PRO A 80 -4.43 -25.02 19.45
C PRO A 80 -4.71 -26.05 20.54
N ALA A 81 -3.75 -26.19 21.46
CA ALA A 81 -3.85 -27.12 22.58
C ALA A 81 -5.20 -26.91 23.27
N PRO A 82 -5.97 -27.98 23.53
CA PRO A 82 -7.31 -27.85 24.07
C PRO A 82 -7.25 -27.09 25.40
N ALA A 83 -7.98 -25.97 25.47
CA ALA A 83 -8.20 -25.24 26.70
C ALA A 83 -8.73 -26.23 27.75
N ARG A 84 -7.88 -26.49 28.77
CA ARG A 84 -8.14 -27.39 29.89
C ARG A 84 -9.44 -26.96 30.55
N LYS A 85 -10.51 -27.75 30.36
CA LYS A 85 -11.78 -27.59 31.08
C LYS A 85 -11.48 -27.72 32.57
N THR A 86 -11.54 -26.60 33.30
CA THR A 86 -11.57 -26.57 34.76
C THR A 86 -12.93 -27.12 35.20
N LYS A 87 -13.05 -28.44 35.22
CA LYS A 87 -13.94 -29.13 36.18
C LYS A 87 -13.23 -29.10 37.54
N THR A 88 -14.02 -29.20 38.61
CA THR A 88 -13.68 -29.07 40.05
C THR A 88 -13.67 -27.59 40.50
N ALA A 89 -14.54 -27.09 41.36
CA ALA A 89 -15.21 -27.74 42.48
C ALA A 89 -16.64 -27.21 42.69
N LYS A 90 -17.58 -28.17 42.76
CA LYS A 90 -18.80 -28.09 43.56
C LYS A 90 -18.43 -28.76 44.88
N ALA A 91 -18.41 -28.01 45.98
CA ALA A 91 -18.47 -28.50 47.36
C ALA A 91 -18.87 -27.33 48.24
#